data_AF-A0A1J5PX51-F1
#
_entry.id   AF-A0A1J5PX51-F1
#
_cell.length_a   1.000
_cell.length_b   1.000
_cell.length_c   1.000
_cell.angle_alpha   90.00
_cell.angle_beta   90.00
_cell.angle_gamma   90.00
#
_symmetry.space_group_name_H-M   'P 1'
#
loop_
_entity.id
_entity.type
_entity.pdbx_description
1 polymer ?
#
loop_
_entity_poly.entity_id
_entity_poly.type
_entity_poly.pdbx_seq_one_letter_code
_entity_poly.pdbx_strand_id
1 'polypeptide(L)'
;MLETFFLNLFFGGKLKGMPPKLASDDGRHVVIRPLAYVEEADLSRWARIRSFPLIPCTLCGSQENAQRRQVKAMLRQWEREYPGRSDSMFGALSRITPSHLMDRELFDFAGLRATGTPDAQGDIAFDPEPCAGADELRRAQSVQWLHHPFHTLGGGREEGGNSAQLPTFRRPP
;
A
#
# COMPACT_ATOMS: atom_id res chain seq x y z
N MET A 1 4.33 16.64 3.37
CA MET A 1 5.41 16.17 2.47
C MET A 1 4.87 15.63 1.17
N LEU A 2 3.84 14.78 1.25
CA LEU A 2 3.11 14.27 0.08
C LEU A 2 2.64 15.38 -0.84
N GLU A 3 2.22 16.54 -0.32
CA GLU A 3 1.79 17.67 -1.15
C GLU A 3 2.87 18.11 -2.12
N THR A 4 4.12 18.19 -1.66
CA THR A 4 5.23 18.62 -2.52
C THR A 4 5.61 17.53 -3.51
N PHE A 5 5.54 16.26 -3.10
CA PHE A 5 5.73 15.14 -4.02
C PHE A 5 4.72 15.17 -5.16
N PHE A 6 3.42 15.29 -4.84
CA PHE A 6 2.36 15.35 -5.86
C PHE A 6 2.42 16.62 -6.71
N LEU A 7 2.85 17.75 -6.14
CA LEU A 7 3.06 18.97 -6.92
C LEU A 7 4.18 18.76 -7.96
N ASN A 8 5.31 18.16 -7.55
CA ASN A 8 6.39 17.83 -8.48
C ASN A 8 6.00 16.73 -9.48
N LEU A 9 5.16 15.78 -9.07
CA LEU A 9 4.67 14.71 -9.95
C LEU A 9 3.74 15.27 -11.04
N PHE A 10 2.71 16.03 -10.66
CA PHE A 10 1.69 16.51 -11.60
C PHE A 10 2.14 17.70 -12.44
N PHE A 11 2.90 18.64 -11.85
CA PHE A 11 3.26 19.89 -12.53
C PHE A 11 4.75 19.96 -12.89
N GLY A 12 5.61 19.24 -12.17
CA GLY A 12 7.05 19.24 -12.39
C GLY A 12 7.59 18.05 -13.19
N GLY A 13 6.77 17.03 -13.47
CA GLY A 13 7.16 15.80 -14.17
C GLY A 13 8.27 15.00 -13.48
N LYS A 14 8.45 15.15 -12.16
CA LYS A 14 9.56 14.53 -11.42
C LYS A 14 9.09 13.83 -10.15
N LEU A 15 9.63 12.65 -9.88
CA LEU A 15 9.50 11.95 -8.61
C LEU A 15 10.42 12.59 -7.56
N LYS A 16 10.05 13.79 -7.09
CA LYS A 16 10.83 14.56 -6.11
C LYS A 16 10.01 14.89 -4.88
N GLY A 17 10.43 14.35 -3.75
CA GLY A 17 9.95 14.75 -2.44
C GLY A 17 10.74 15.92 -1.84
N MET A 18 10.46 16.20 -0.57
CA MET A 18 11.15 17.20 0.22
C MET A 18 11.81 16.46 1.40
N PRO A 19 13.07 16.02 1.29
CA PRO A 19 13.69 15.15 2.28
C PRO A 19 13.79 15.84 3.66
N PRO A 20 13.86 15.07 4.76
CA PRO A 20 13.93 15.62 6.12
C PRO A 20 15.24 16.37 6.38
N LYS A 21 16.30 16.04 5.62
CA LYS A 21 17.60 16.71 5.66
C LYS A 21 18.06 16.95 4.23
N LEU A 22 18.46 18.17 3.90
CA LEU A 22 19.09 18.50 2.62
C LEU A 22 20.20 19.52 2.81
N ALA A 23 21.22 19.46 1.96
CA ALA A 23 22.14 20.58 1.79
C ALA A 23 21.42 21.70 1.01
N SER A 24 21.68 22.94 1.39
CA SER A 24 21.27 24.11 0.60
C SER A 24 22.02 24.12 -0.73
N ASP A 25 21.40 24.70 -1.76
CA ASP A 25 21.99 24.77 -3.10
C ASP A 25 23.31 25.57 -3.12
N ASP A 26 23.50 26.49 -2.17
CA ASP A 26 24.74 27.25 -1.99
C ASP A 26 25.85 26.46 -1.26
N GLY A 27 25.55 25.24 -0.81
CA GLY A 27 26.48 24.35 -0.11
C GLY A 27 26.89 24.80 1.29
N ARG A 28 26.44 25.96 1.77
CA ARG A 28 26.90 26.54 3.04
C ARG A 28 26.07 26.09 4.24
N HIS A 29 24.84 25.65 4.00
CA HIS A 29 23.89 25.31 5.05
C HIS A 29 23.29 23.93 4.86
N VAL A 30 22.93 23.29 5.96
CA VAL A 30 22.11 22.08 5.98
C VAL A 30 20.76 22.42 6.56
N VAL A 31 19.70 22.17 5.79
CA VAL A 31 18.31 22.37 6.21
C VAL A 31 17.82 21.08 6.86
N ILE A 32 17.29 21.21 8.08
CA ILE A 32 16.74 20.09 8.87
C ILE A 32 15.26 20.34 9.11
N ARG A 33 14.43 19.32 8.90
CA ARG A 33 12.98 19.34 9.12
C ARG A 33 12.60 18.38 10.25
N PRO A 34 12.70 18.82 11.52
CA PRO A 34 12.45 17.94 12.67
C PRO A 34 11.01 17.40 12.72
N LEU A 35 10.06 18.13 12.15
CA LEU A 35 8.63 17.78 12.13
C LEU A 35 8.21 17.07 10.84
N ALA A 36 9.16 16.55 10.06
CA ALA A 36 8.86 15.90 8.78
C ALA A 36 7.85 14.75 8.95
N TYR A 37 8.01 13.91 9.97
CA TYR A 37 7.20 12.71 10.18
C TYR A 37 5.92 12.95 11.00
N VAL A 38 5.60 14.21 11.33
CA VAL A 38 4.42 14.53 12.15
C VAL A 38 3.27 14.95 11.25
N GLU A 39 2.10 14.39 11.49
CA GLU A 39 0.89 14.76 10.76
C GLU A 39 0.50 16.23 10.97
N GLU A 40 -0.04 16.85 9.93
CA GLU A 40 -0.51 18.24 9.99
C GLU A 40 -1.67 18.41 11.01
N ALA A 41 -2.51 17.39 11.17
CA ALA A 41 -3.61 17.39 12.11
C ALA A 41 -3.11 17.50 13.56
N ASP A 42 -2.08 16.73 13.90
CA ASP A 42 -1.46 16.74 15.21
C ASP A 42 -0.73 18.05 15.49
N LEU A 43 0.01 18.59 14.52
CA LEU A 43 0.64 19.91 14.65
C LEU A 43 -0.39 21.01 14.89
N SER A 44 -1.52 20.97 14.17
CA SER A 44 -2.61 21.92 14.32
C SER A 44 -3.28 21.81 15.70
N ARG A 45 -3.50 20.58 16.19
CA ARG A 45 -4.04 20.32 17.52
C ARG A 45 -3.08 20.81 18.61
N TRP A 46 -1.80 20.50 18.47
CA TRP A 46 -0.76 20.93 19.40
C TRP A 46 -0.63 22.45 19.46
N ALA A 47 -0.69 23.12 18.31
CA ALA A 47 -0.63 24.58 18.24
C ALA A 47 -1.80 25.24 18.98
N ARG A 48 -3.01 24.66 18.92
CA ARG A 48 -4.17 25.14 19.70
C ARG A 48 -3.97 24.95 21.19
N ILE A 49 -3.51 23.78 21.63
CA ILE A 49 -3.25 23.49 23.05
C ILE A 49 -2.19 24.45 23.62
N ARG A 50 -1.13 24.71 22.85
CA ARG A 50 -0.06 25.65 23.23
C ARG A 50 -0.40 27.12 22.98
N SER A 51 -1.55 27.40 22.38
CA SER A 51 -1.99 28.76 22.01
C SER A 51 -0.96 29.53 21.18
N PHE A 52 -0.32 28.85 20.23
CA PHE A 52 0.57 29.52 19.28
C PHE A 52 -0.24 30.39 18.31
N PRO A 53 0.24 31.60 17.96
CA PRO A 53 -0.41 32.43 16.97
C PRO A 53 -0.31 31.76 15.58
N LEU A 54 -1.46 31.30 15.06
CA LEU A 54 -1.54 30.72 13.72
C LEU A 54 -1.75 31.83 12.69
N ILE A 55 -0.76 32.06 11.84
CA ILE A 55 -0.84 33.03 10.75
C ILE A 55 -1.56 32.37 9.56
N PRO A 56 -2.68 32.93 9.06
CA PRO A 56 -3.41 32.34 7.95
C PRO A 56 -2.60 32.44 6.64
N CYS A 57 -2.65 31.38 5.83
CA CYS A 57 -2.01 31.30 4.51
C CYS A 57 -2.64 32.22 3.44
N THR A 58 -3.47 33.20 3.81
CA THR A 58 -4.13 34.16 2.91
C THR A 58 -3.27 35.39 2.60
N LEU A 59 -2.14 35.57 3.31
CA LEU A 59 -1.27 36.74 3.18
C LEU A 59 -0.42 36.74 1.90
N CYS A 60 -0.35 35.63 1.18
CA CYS A 60 0.44 35.51 -0.04
C CYS A 60 -0.47 35.49 -1.26
N GLY A 61 -0.53 36.61 -1.99
CA GLY A 61 -1.31 36.80 -3.22
C GLY A 61 -0.81 36.00 -4.45
N SER A 62 -0.06 34.92 -4.24
CA SER A 62 0.53 34.09 -5.29
C SER A 62 -0.42 32.97 -5.73
N GLN A 63 -0.59 32.83 -7.06
CA GLN A 63 -1.30 31.73 -7.71
C GLN A 63 -0.72 30.34 -7.34
N GLU A 64 0.54 30.24 -6.88
CA GLU A 64 1.11 28.97 -6.38
C GLU A 64 0.31 28.36 -5.23
N ASN A 65 -0.37 29.19 -4.44
CA ASN A 65 -1.23 28.71 -3.37
C ASN A 65 -2.47 27.98 -3.90
N ALA A 66 -2.89 28.19 -5.15
CA ALA A 66 -4.02 27.48 -5.74
C ALA A 66 -3.69 25.99 -5.97
N GLN A 67 -2.54 25.69 -6.58
CA GLN A 67 -2.10 24.31 -6.84
C GLN A 67 -1.87 23.54 -5.53
N ARG A 68 -1.18 24.16 -4.56
CA ARG A 68 -0.97 23.53 -3.24
C ARG A 68 -2.29 23.26 -2.52
N ARG A 69 -3.26 24.19 -2.59
CA ARG A 69 -4.60 23.98 -2.00
C ARG A 69 -5.34 22.83 -2.68
N GLN A 70 -5.27 22.72 -4.00
CA GLN A 70 -5.91 21.66 -4.77
C GLN A 70 -5.35 20.28 -4.38
N VAL A 71 -4.02 20.11 -4.40
CA VAL A 71 -3.37 18.84 -4.02
C VAL A 71 -3.69 18.48 -2.57
N LYS A 72 -3.71 19.46 -1.66
CA LYS A 72 -4.09 19.25 -0.27
C LYS A 72 -5.54 18.79 -0.11
N ALA A 73 -6.47 19.35 -0.89
CA ALA A 73 -7.87 18.92 -0.90
C ALA A 73 -8.01 17.48 -1.41
N MET A 74 -7.29 17.13 -2.48
CA MET A 74 -7.24 15.77 -3.04
C MET A 74 -6.74 14.75 -2.01
N LEU A 75 -5.61 15.03 -1.34
CA LEU A 75 -5.06 14.13 -0.31
C LEU A 75 -6.03 13.94 0.86
N ARG A 76 -6.67 15.01 1.33
CA ARG A 76 -7.70 14.93 2.39
C ARG A 76 -8.94 14.16 1.96
N GLN A 77 -9.25 14.13 0.66
CA GLN A 77 -10.34 13.31 0.14
C GLN A 77 -9.95 11.83 0.15
N TRP A 78 -8.77 11.48 -0.36
CA TRP A 78 -8.30 10.09 -0.36
C TRP A 78 -8.16 9.52 1.05
N GLU A 79 -7.69 10.30 2.01
CA GLU A 79 -7.59 9.84 3.40
C GLU A 79 -8.98 9.54 4.01
N ARG A 80 -10.01 10.29 3.61
CA ARG A 80 -11.39 10.04 4.05
C ARG A 80 -12.00 8.80 3.39
N GLU A 81 -11.68 8.55 2.13
CA GLU A 81 -12.17 7.39 1.38
C GLU A 81 -11.43 6.10 1.75
N TYR A 82 -10.12 6.21 2.02
CA TYR A 82 -9.22 5.10 2.27
C TYR A 82 -8.22 5.46 3.39
N PRO A 83 -8.61 5.29 4.66
CA PRO A 83 -7.75 5.63 5.80
C PRO A 83 -6.44 4.83 5.79
N GLY A 84 -5.32 5.49 6.09
CA GLY A 84 -3.97 4.91 6.10
C GLY A 84 -3.30 4.86 4.71
N ARG A 85 -3.99 5.27 3.64
CA ARG A 85 -3.39 5.32 2.31
C ARG A 85 -2.30 6.38 2.22
N SER A 86 -2.45 7.52 2.90
CA SER A 86 -1.41 8.56 2.92
C SER A 86 -0.11 8.05 3.54
N ASP A 87 -0.19 7.26 4.61
CA ASP A 87 0.99 6.68 5.25
C ASP A 87 1.67 5.63 4.36
N SER A 88 0.87 4.81 3.68
CA SER A 88 1.39 3.84 2.70
C SER A 88 2.12 4.56 1.56
N MET A 89 1.52 5.62 1.00
CA MET A 89 2.16 6.46 -0.02
C MET A 89 3.43 7.13 0.51
N PHE A 90 3.42 7.62 1.75
CA PHE A 90 4.58 8.22 2.37
C PHE A 90 5.71 7.21 2.55
N GLY A 91 5.42 6.01 3.04
CA GLY A 91 6.38 4.92 3.17
C GLY A 91 6.85 4.37 1.82
N ALA A 92 6.10 4.53 0.73
CA ALA A 92 6.56 4.18 -0.61
C ALA A 92 7.67 5.14 -1.10
N LEU A 93 7.70 6.40 -0.64
CA LEU A 93 8.74 7.35 -1.03
C LEU A 93 10.16 6.96 -0.58
N SER A 94 10.29 6.10 0.44
CA SER A 94 11.58 5.59 0.90
C SER A 94 11.95 4.22 0.31
N ARG A 95 11.06 3.58 -0.45
CA ARG A 95 11.21 2.22 -1.00
C ARG A 95 11.17 2.27 -2.52
N ILE A 96 12.32 2.59 -3.12
CA ILE A 96 12.46 2.70 -4.57
C ILE A 96 13.01 1.39 -5.13
N THR A 97 12.38 0.87 -6.18
CA THR A 97 12.86 -0.27 -6.96
C THR A 97 13.40 0.25 -8.30
N PRO A 98 14.72 0.44 -8.47
CA PRO A 98 15.29 1.08 -9.66
C PRO A 98 14.95 0.36 -10.97
N SER A 99 14.85 -0.98 -10.97
CA SER A 99 14.46 -1.75 -12.16
C SER A 99 13.05 -1.45 -12.67
N HIS A 100 12.18 -0.89 -11.81
CA HIS A 100 10.79 -0.55 -12.12
C HIS A 100 10.58 0.96 -12.33
N LEU A 101 11.60 1.77 -12.03
CA LEU A 101 11.63 3.17 -12.41
C LEU A 101 12.45 3.30 -13.69
N MET A 102 11.90 3.95 -14.72
CA MET A 102 12.46 4.01 -16.09
C MET A 102 13.77 4.84 -16.21
N ASP A 103 14.57 4.91 -15.15
CA ASP A 103 15.81 5.67 -15.06
C ASP A 103 17.01 4.79 -15.48
N ARG A 104 17.56 5.11 -16.66
CA ARG A 104 18.69 4.38 -17.25
C ARG A 104 20.02 4.64 -16.54
N GLU A 105 20.12 5.70 -15.74
CA GLU A 105 21.32 5.96 -14.94
C GLU A 105 21.31 5.11 -13.67
N LEU A 106 20.13 4.83 -13.12
CA LEU A 106 19.96 4.00 -11.92
C LEU A 106 19.88 2.50 -12.22
N PHE A 107 19.47 2.10 -13.42
CA PHE A 107 19.38 0.70 -13.82
C PHE A 107 19.79 0.47 -15.29
N ASP A 108 20.68 -0.51 -15.53
CA ASP A 108 21.13 -0.87 -16.88
C ASP A 108 20.09 -1.72 -17.62
N PHE A 109 19.16 -1.05 -18.29
CA PHE A 109 18.17 -1.71 -19.14
C PHE A 109 18.78 -2.27 -20.45
N ALA A 110 19.91 -1.75 -20.93
CA ALA A 110 20.50 -2.19 -22.20
C ALA A 110 21.19 -3.57 -22.06
N GLY A 111 21.84 -3.77 -20.92
CA GLY A 111 22.46 -5.03 -20.51
C GLY A 111 21.50 -6.07 -19.96
N LEU A 112 20.22 -5.74 -19.75
CA LEU A 112 19.25 -6.67 -19.17
C LEU A 112 19.08 -7.93 -20.04
N ARG A 113 19.23 -9.11 -19.43
CA ARG A 113 19.10 -10.42 -20.06
C ARG A 113 18.26 -11.34 -19.18
N ALA A 114 17.44 -12.18 -19.81
CA ALA A 114 16.70 -13.21 -19.10
C ALA A 114 17.69 -14.27 -18.58
N THR A 115 17.79 -14.40 -17.26
CA THR A 115 18.64 -15.39 -16.58
C THR A 115 17.93 -16.74 -16.40
N GLY A 116 16.63 -16.82 -16.67
CA GLY A 116 15.82 -18.05 -16.54
C GLY A 116 15.61 -18.51 -15.09
N THR A 117 16.09 -17.73 -14.11
CA THR A 117 15.91 -17.98 -12.67
C THR A 117 15.01 -16.88 -12.10
N PRO A 118 13.96 -17.23 -11.33
CA PRO A 118 13.14 -16.23 -10.64
C PRO A 118 14.01 -15.47 -9.63
N ASP A 119 13.94 -14.14 -9.66
CA ASP A 119 14.58 -13.31 -8.65
C ASP A 119 13.73 -13.32 -7.37
N ALA A 120 14.35 -13.71 -6.25
CA ALA A 120 13.72 -13.69 -4.94
C ALA A 120 13.37 -12.26 -4.46
N GLN A 121 13.99 -11.23 -5.05
CA GLN A 121 13.71 -9.82 -4.82
C GLN A 121 12.86 -9.18 -5.95
N GLY A 122 12.28 -10.00 -6.82
CA GLY A 122 11.36 -9.57 -7.87
C GLY A 122 10.10 -8.90 -7.32
N ASP A 123 9.38 -8.18 -8.17
CA ASP A 123 8.11 -7.55 -7.80
C ASP A 123 7.02 -8.62 -7.64
N ILE A 124 6.82 -9.05 -6.40
CA ILE A 124 5.78 -10.01 -6.01
C ILE A 124 4.46 -9.34 -5.57
N ALA A 125 4.35 -8.01 -5.68
CA ALA A 125 3.27 -7.26 -5.03
C ALA A 125 1.86 -7.61 -5.52
N PHE A 126 1.74 -8.18 -6.73
CA PHE A 126 0.47 -8.60 -7.33
C PHE A 126 0.48 -10.07 -7.80
N ASP A 127 1.53 -10.81 -7.50
CA ASP A 127 1.62 -12.22 -7.87
C ASP A 127 0.82 -13.06 -6.85
N PRO A 128 0.04 -14.07 -7.28
CA PRO A 128 -0.44 -15.07 -6.35
C PRO A 128 0.78 -15.72 -5.70
N GLU A 129 0.75 -15.92 -4.37
CA GLU A 129 1.81 -16.67 -3.69
C GLU A 129 2.17 -17.90 -4.53
N PRO A 130 3.46 -18.16 -4.81
CA PRO A 130 3.82 -19.35 -5.55
C PRO A 130 3.24 -20.50 -4.75
N CYS A 131 2.22 -21.16 -5.32
CA CYS A 131 1.56 -22.30 -4.71
C CYS A 131 2.67 -23.18 -4.15
N ALA A 132 2.69 -23.36 -2.83
CA ALA A 132 3.60 -24.28 -2.16
C ALA A 132 3.66 -25.55 -3.01
N GLY A 133 4.87 -25.89 -3.45
CA GLY A 133 5.10 -26.61 -4.70
C GLY A 133 4.21 -27.82 -4.88
N ALA A 134 3.95 -28.17 -6.13
CA ALA A 134 3.28 -29.41 -6.55
C ALA A 134 3.84 -30.71 -5.92
N ASP A 135 4.94 -30.61 -5.16
CA ASP A 135 5.58 -31.65 -4.36
C ASP A 135 4.85 -31.96 -3.04
N GLU A 136 4.13 -30.99 -2.46
CA GLU A 136 3.40 -31.18 -1.18
C GLU A 136 2.06 -31.91 -1.39
N LEU A 137 1.37 -31.65 -2.51
CA LEU A 137 0.20 -32.42 -2.94
C LEU A 137 0.53 -33.88 -3.26
N ARG A 138 1.73 -34.18 -3.78
CA ARG A 138 2.18 -35.57 -4.02
C ARG A 138 2.44 -36.34 -2.74
N ARG A 139 2.92 -35.68 -1.67
CA ARG A 139 3.13 -36.30 -0.35
C ARG A 139 1.82 -36.53 0.40
N ALA A 140 0.84 -35.64 0.25
CA ALA A 140 -0.47 -35.80 0.86
C ALA A 140 -1.30 -36.94 0.23
N GLN A 141 -1.09 -37.25 -1.05
CA GLN A 141 -1.81 -38.31 -1.77
C GLN A 141 -1.20 -39.72 -1.61
N SER A 142 0.01 -39.84 -1.06
CA SER A 142 0.71 -41.13 -0.91
C SER A 142 0.53 -41.79 0.47
N VAL A 143 -0.24 -41.18 1.38
CA VAL A 143 -0.62 -41.79 2.67
C VAL A 143 -2.13 -42.02 2.70
N GLN A 144 -2.61 -42.76 1.72
CA GLN A 144 -3.90 -43.43 1.75
C GLN A 144 -3.58 -44.91 1.51
N TRP A 145 -4.18 -45.82 2.28
CA TRP A 145 -4.09 -47.28 2.15
C TRP A 145 -3.17 -48.09 3.10
N LEU A 146 -3.27 -47.96 4.43
CA LEU A 146 -2.84 -49.13 5.26
C LEU A 146 -3.64 -49.47 6.52
N HIS A 147 -4.67 -48.74 6.95
CA HIS A 147 -5.50 -49.21 8.07
C HIS A 147 -6.98 -48.85 7.94
N HIS A 148 -7.75 -49.69 7.25
CA HIS A 148 -9.14 -49.92 7.64
C HIS A 148 -9.47 -51.41 7.48
N PRO A 149 -9.67 -52.15 8.59
CA PRO A 149 -10.15 -53.52 8.51
C PRO A 149 -11.64 -53.55 8.16
N PHE A 150 -11.95 -54.52 7.31
CA PHE A 150 -13.26 -55.08 6.98
C PHE A 150 -14.25 -55.05 8.16
N HIS A 151 -15.46 -54.54 7.93
CA HIS A 151 -16.67 -55.11 8.54
C HIS A 151 -17.86 -55.03 7.57
N THR A 152 -18.51 -56.19 7.46
CA THR A 152 -19.56 -56.57 6.53
C THR A 152 -20.95 -56.52 7.18
N LEU A 153 -21.97 -56.35 6.31
CA LEU A 153 -23.36 -56.88 6.33
C LEU A 153 -24.54 -55.93 6.67
N GLY A 154 -25.48 -55.92 5.69
CA GLY A 154 -26.93 -55.68 5.83
C GLY A 154 -27.34 -54.23 5.52
N GLY A 155 -28.07 -53.88 4.45
CA GLY A 155 -29.13 -54.56 3.72
C GLY A 155 -30.47 -53.89 4.05
N GLY A 156 -31.09 -53.15 3.13
CA GLY A 156 -32.45 -52.60 3.33
C GLY A 156 -32.84 -51.45 2.41
N ARG A 157 -34.01 -51.60 1.78
CA ARG A 157 -34.64 -50.81 0.69
C ARG A 157 -35.42 -49.58 1.20
N GLU A 158 -36.00 -48.85 0.22
CA GLU A 158 -37.20 -47.97 0.28
C GLU A 158 -36.97 -46.51 0.72
N GLU A 159 -37.15 -45.51 -0.15
CA GLU A 159 -38.35 -44.91 -0.81
C GLU A 159 -38.77 -43.60 -0.11
N GLY A 160 -39.23 -42.63 -0.91
CA GLY A 160 -40.06 -41.51 -0.44
C GLY A 160 -39.37 -40.15 -0.40
N GLY A 161 -39.73 -39.27 -1.34
CA GLY A 161 -39.33 -37.86 -1.32
C GLY A 161 -40.20 -36.99 -0.39
N ASN A 162 -39.78 -35.74 -0.19
CA ASN A 162 -40.65 -34.57 -0.32
C ASN A 162 -39.80 -33.29 -0.30
N SER A 163 -40.26 -32.34 -1.10
CA SER A 163 -39.96 -30.91 -1.03
C SER A 163 -40.09 -30.32 0.37
N ALA A 164 -39.28 -29.30 0.67
CA ALA A 164 -39.71 -27.95 1.05
C ALA A 164 -38.82 -27.27 2.12
N GLN A 165 -38.59 -25.97 1.85
CA GLN A 165 -38.52 -24.85 2.80
C GLN A 165 -37.20 -24.53 3.55
N LEU A 166 -36.58 -23.45 3.05
CA LEU A 166 -35.76 -22.48 3.78
C LEU A 166 -36.51 -21.90 4.99
N PRO A 167 -35.81 -21.56 6.08
CA PRO A 167 -36.30 -20.58 7.05
C PRO A 167 -35.47 -19.29 7.03
N THR A 168 -36.13 -18.19 6.66
CA THR A 168 -35.81 -16.83 7.11
C THR A 168 -36.52 -16.57 8.44
N PHE A 169 -35.84 -16.05 9.47
CA PHE A 169 -36.48 -15.29 10.57
C PHE A 169 -35.40 -14.58 11.43
N ARG A 170 -35.26 -13.25 11.28
CA ARG A 170 -35.69 -12.16 12.19
C ARG A 170 -35.01 -12.08 13.58
N ARG A 171 -34.36 -10.93 13.82
CA ARG A 171 -34.02 -10.35 15.14
C ARG A 171 -35.27 -9.79 15.83
N PRO A 172 -35.30 -9.73 17.18
CA PRO A 172 -35.24 -8.45 17.91
C PRO A 172 -34.65 -8.60 19.34
N PRO A 173 -34.73 -7.60 20.25
CA PRO A 173 -34.99 -6.16 20.10
C PRO A 173 -33.74 -5.27 20.11
#